data_AF-A0A4R9K9C3-F1
#
_entry.id   AF-A0A4R9K9C3-F1
#
_cell.length_a   1.000
_cell.length_b   1.000
_cell.length_c   1.000
_cell.angle_alpha   90.00
_cell.angle_beta   90.00
_cell.angle_gamma   90.00
#
_symmetry.space_group_name_H-M   'P 1'
#
loop_
_entity.id
_entity.type
_entity.pdbx_description
1 polymer ?
#
loop_
_entity_poly.entity_id
_entity_poly.type
_entity_poly.pdbx_seq_one_letter_code
_entity_poly.pdbx_strand_id
1 'polypeptide(L)'
;SFEDKELLKSFLSKTDGKFIKWALKSILKWNNKIHSSNLFHIHGSNDMLFPSRLIGKAILIADGGHFMVLNKAEEISPKLEEIIKN
;
A
#
# COMPACT_ATOMS: atom_id res chain seq x y z
N SER A 1 -10.83 7.74 -1.76
CA SER A 1 -11.68 8.45 -2.75
C SER A 1 -12.99 7.68 -2.98
N PHE A 2 -13.88 8.13 -3.89
CA PHE A 2 -15.02 7.33 -4.34
C PHE A 2 -14.54 6.04 -5.03
N GLU A 3 -13.55 6.18 -5.91
CA GLU A 3 -12.93 5.07 -6.63
C GLU A 3 -12.35 3.99 -5.70
N ASP A 4 -11.63 4.38 -4.64
CA ASP A 4 -11.10 3.41 -3.66
C ASP A 4 -12.21 2.58 -2.99
N LYS A 5 -13.39 3.18 -2.75
CA LYS A 5 -14.52 2.47 -2.16
C LYS A 5 -15.08 1.44 -3.12
N GLU A 6 -15.15 1.75 -4.41
CA GLU A 6 -15.61 0.81 -5.44
C GLU A 6 -14.60 -0.31 -5.67
N LEU A 7 -13.30 -0.01 -5.68
CA LEU A 7 -12.24 -1.02 -5.71
C LEU A 7 -12.29 -1.93 -4.49
N LEU A 8 -12.48 -1.38 -3.29
CA LEU A 8 -12.63 -2.17 -2.07
C LEU A 8 -13.83 -3.10 -2.12
N LYS A 9 -15.01 -2.60 -2.52
CA LYS A 9 -16.21 -3.42 -2.67
C LYS A 9 -16.02 -4.55 -3.67
N SER A 10 -15.46 -4.24 -4.84
CA SER A 10 -15.14 -5.23 -5.87
C SER A 10 -14.19 -6.30 -5.34
N PHE A 11 -13.12 -5.89 -4.66
CA PHE A 11 -12.16 -6.81 -4.03
C PHE A 11 -12.82 -7.72 -2.99
N LEU A 12 -13.57 -7.15 -2.05
CA LEU A 12 -14.25 -7.91 -1.00
C LEU A 12 -15.28 -8.89 -1.56
N SER A 13 -16.01 -8.52 -2.62
CA SER A 13 -17.01 -9.40 -3.26
C SER A 13 -16.40 -10.64 -3.92
N LYS A 14 -15.11 -10.56 -4.30
CA LYS A 14 -14.38 -11.61 -5.03
C LYS A 14 -13.42 -12.40 -4.15
N THR A 15 -13.31 -12.05 -2.87
CA THR A 15 -12.31 -12.62 -1.98
C THR A 15 -12.95 -13.49 -0.90
N ASP A 16 -12.42 -14.69 -0.72
CA ASP A 16 -12.90 -15.61 0.31
C ASP A 16 -12.71 -15.03 1.73
N GLY A 17 -13.73 -15.16 2.56
CA GLY A 17 -13.73 -14.61 3.92
C GLY A 17 -12.67 -15.23 4.84
N LYS A 18 -12.30 -16.51 4.64
CA LYS A 18 -11.21 -17.14 5.40
C LYS A 18 -9.87 -16.53 5.01
N PHE A 19 -9.67 -16.24 3.72
CA PHE A 19 -8.48 -15.53 3.26
C PHE A 19 -8.39 -14.14 3.88
N ILE A 20 -9.46 -13.34 3.87
CA ILE A 20 -9.47 -12.00 4.51
C ILE A 20 -9.10 -12.09 6.00
N LYS A 21 -9.72 -13.04 6.73
CA LYS A 21 -9.41 -13.25 8.16
C LYS A 21 -7.95 -13.63 8.38
N TRP A 22 -7.41 -14.50 7.54
CA TRP A 22 -6.00 -14.87 7.58
C TRP A 22 -5.10 -13.67 7.28
N ALA A 23 -5.38 -12.91 6.23
CA ALA A 23 -4.58 -11.76 5.80
C ALA A 23 -4.50 -10.69 6.90
N LEU A 24 -5.64 -10.33 7.51
CA LEU A 24 -5.67 -9.39 8.64
C LEU A 24 -4.84 -9.88 9.83
N LYS A 25 -4.97 -11.17 10.17
CA LYS A 25 -4.16 -11.77 11.24
C LYS A 25 -2.67 -11.73 10.91
N SER A 26 -2.29 -12.02 9.67
CA SER A 26 -0.90 -12.01 9.21
C SER A 26 -0.31 -10.61 9.28
N ILE A 27 -1.03 -9.59 8.83
CA ILE A 27 -0.60 -8.18 8.87
C ILE A 27 -0.42 -7.72 10.33
N LEU A 28 -1.43 -7.95 11.18
CA LEU A 28 -1.37 -7.50 12.59
C LEU A 28 -0.30 -8.21 13.42
N LYS A 29 0.05 -9.45 13.06
CA LYS A 29 1.09 -10.23 13.75
C LYS A 29 2.45 -10.15 13.07
N TRP A 30 2.58 -9.40 11.99
CA TRP A 30 3.83 -9.26 11.27
C TRP A 30 4.88 -8.57 12.16
N ASN A 31 6.01 -9.24 12.35
CA ASN A 31 7.10 -8.78 13.21
C ASN A 31 8.43 -9.03 12.51
N ASN A 32 8.64 -8.33 11.39
CA ASN A 32 9.89 -8.46 10.64
C ASN A 32 11.07 -8.00 11.51
N LYS A 33 12.07 -8.88 11.68
CA LYS A 33 13.29 -8.60 12.45
C LYS A 33 14.50 -8.25 11.59
N ILE A 34 14.43 -8.54 10.29
CA ILE A 34 15.54 -8.36 9.36
C ILE A 34 15.07 -7.38 8.28
N HIS A 35 15.67 -6.19 8.28
CA HIS A 35 15.40 -5.18 7.27
C HIS A 35 16.56 -5.14 6.28
N SER A 36 16.26 -5.17 4.99
CA SER A 36 17.27 -4.96 3.97
C SER A 36 17.80 -3.53 4.04
N SER A 37 19.10 -3.34 3.80
CA SER A 37 19.73 -2.02 3.78
C SER A 37 19.24 -1.16 2.60
N ASN A 38 18.79 -1.78 1.52
CA ASN A 38 18.24 -1.15 0.32
C ASN A 38 16.70 -1.22 0.26
N LEU A 39 16.03 -1.03 1.41
CA LEU A 39 14.57 -1.02 1.47
C LEU A 39 14.00 0.37 1.17
N PHE A 40 13.18 0.45 0.12
CA PHE A 40 12.37 1.62 -0.20
C PHE A 40 10.90 1.34 0.08
N HIS A 41 10.22 2.31 0.68
CA HIS A 41 8.78 2.24 0.96
C HIS A 41 8.10 3.39 0.23
N ILE A 42 7.20 3.08 -0.71
CA ILE A 42 6.33 4.05 -1.36
C ILE A 42 4.93 3.90 -0.75
N HIS A 43 4.31 5.00 -0.33
CA HIS A 43 3.04 4.95 0.38
C HIS A 43 2.10 6.11 0.01
N GLY A 44 0.79 5.90 0.11
CA GLY A 44 -0.20 6.91 -0.24
C GLY A 44 -0.42 7.89 0.90
N SER A 45 -0.37 9.20 0.64
CA SER A 45 -0.55 10.20 1.70
C SER A 45 -1.91 10.08 2.41
N ASN A 46 -2.92 9.62 1.68
CA ASN A 46 -4.33 9.55 2.08
C ASN A 46 -4.82 8.10 2.27
N ASP A 47 -3.93 7.11 2.40
CA ASP A 47 -4.32 5.74 2.72
C ASP A 47 -5.05 5.70 4.08
N MET A 48 -6.32 5.28 4.04
CA MET A 48 -7.20 5.18 5.22
C MET A 48 -7.09 3.83 5.93
N LEU A 49 -6.64 2.78 5.25
CA LEU A 49 -6.44 1.45 5.83
C LEU A 49 -5.12 1.42 6.61
N PHE A 50 -4.08 2.01 6.05
CA PHE A 50 -2.77 2.16 6.67
C PHE A 50 -2.37 3.64 6.73
N PRO A 51 -2.78 4.38 7.79
CA PRO A 51 -2.55 5.80 7.88
C PRO A 51 -1.06 6.16 7.80
N SER A 52 -0.70 7.01 6.84
CA SER A 52 0.67 7.47 6.58
C SER A 52 1.37 8.04 7.81
N ARG A 53 0.62 8.67 8.73
CA ARG A 53 1.12 9.20 10.01
C ARG A 53 1.72 8.16 10.97
N LEU A 54 1.38 6.88 10.79
CA LEU A 54 1.91 5.76 11.60
C LEU A 54 3.08 5.05 10.91
N ILE A 55 3.45 5.51 9.71
CA ILE A 55 4.50 4.93 8.89
C ILE A 55 5.77 5.75 9.08
N GLY A 56 6.91 5.07 9.14
CA GLY A 56 8.22 5.70 9.22
C GLY A 56 8.64 6.36 7.90
N LYS A 57 9.93 6.30 7.58
CA LYS A 57 10.48 6.89 6.35
C LYS A 57 9.88 6.20 5.11
N ALA A 58 9.01 6.90 4.40
CA ALA A 58 8.40 6.47 3.14
C ALA A 58 8.36 7.62 2.13
N ILE A 59 8.40 7.27 0.84
CA ILE A 59 8.16 8.17 -0.28
C ILE A 59 6.64 8.29 -0.42
N LEU A 60 6.11 9.46 -0.08
CA LEU A 60 4.67 9.68 -0.12
C LEU A 60 4.22 10.07 -1.53
N ILE A 61 3.20 9.40 -2.03
CA ILE A 61 2.46 9.81 -3.23
C ILE A 61 1.30 10.67 -2.77
N ALA A 62 1.34 11.95 -3.17
CA ALA A 62 0.31 12.92 -2.84
C ALA A 62 -1.05 12.45 -3.35
N ASP A 63 -2.06 12.60 -2.50
CA ASP A 63 -3.43 12.14 -2.72
C ASP A 63 -3.58 10.63 -3.00
N GLY A 64 -2.52 9.85 -2.80
CA GLY A 64 -2.54 8.40 -2.94
C GLY A 64 -3.36 7.74 -1.83
N GLY A 65 -4.33 6.90 -2.22
CA GLY A 65 -5.07 6.03 -1.32
C GLY A 65 -4.46 4.63 -1.22
N HIS A 66 -5.17 3.69 -0.59
CA HIS A 66 -4.72 2.30 -0.45
C HIS A 66 -4.47 1.61 -1.80
N PHE A 67 -5.30 1.93 -2.79
CA PHE A 67 -5.23 1.36 -4.14
C PHE A 67 -4.37 2.18 -5.11
N MET A 68 -3.48 3.05 -4.61
CA MET A 68 -2.60 3.91 -5.42
C MET A 68 -1.82 3.16 -6.51
N VAL A 69 -1.46 1.90 -6.29
CA VAL A 69 -0.76 1.10 -7.33
C VAL A 69 -1.62 0.90 -8.58
N LEU A 70 -2.95 0.93 -8.43
CA LEU A 70 -3.90 0.77 -9.53
C LEU A 70 -4.28 2.11 -10.18
N ASN A 71 -4.52 3.16 -9.39
CA ASN A 71 -5.06 4.43 -9.89
C ASN A 71 -4.05 5.59 -9.90
N LYS A 72 -2.80 5.37 -9.47
CA LYS A 72 -1.70 6.34 -9.46
C LYS A 72 -0.42 5.82 -10.11
N ALA A 73 -0.58 4.93 -11.10
CA ALA A 73 0.55 4.28 -11.78
C ALA A 73 1.47 5.30 -12.48
N GLU A 74 0.92 6.38 -13.04
CA GLU A 74 1.68 7.43 -13.72
C GLU A 74 2.56 8.23 -12.74
N GLU A 75 2.13 8.41 -11.50
CA GLU A 75 2.93 9.05 -10.45
C GLU A 75 3.95 8.10 -9.81
N ILE A 76 3.62 6.81 -9.70
CA ILE A 76 4.48 5.80 -9.06
C ILE A 76 5.63 5.38 -9.99
N SER A 77 5.38 5.21 -11.29
CA SER A 77 6.34 4.63 -12.23
C SER A 77 7.66 5.41 -12.32
N PRO A 78 7.68 6.76 -12.41
CA PRO A 78 8.92 7.53 -12.40
C PRO A 78 9.73 7.35 -11.11
N LYS A 79 9.05 7.23 -9.96
CA LYS A 79 9.72 6.97 -8.67
C LYS A 79 10.33 5.59 -8.60
N LEU A 80 9.68 4.59 -9.18
CA LEU A 80 10.26 3.26 -9.31
C LEU A 80 11.48 3.26 -10.24
N GLU A 81 11.42 3.97 -11.36
CA GLU A 81 12.57 4.10 -12.26
C GLU A 81 13.77 4.77 -11.58
N GLU A 82 13.55 5.84 -10.82
CA GLU A 82 14.59 6.51 -10.01
C GLU A 82 15.24 5.53 -9.01
N ILE A 83 14.44 4.67 -8.36
CA ILE A 83 14.92 3.71 -7.37
C ILE A 83 15.72 2.58 -8.03
N ILE A 84 15.27 2.08 -9.19
CA ILE A 84 15.84 0.90 -9.85
C ILE A 84 17.09 1.25 -10.68
N LYS A 85 17.17 2.46 -11.25
CA LYS A 85 18.32 2.88 -12.08
C LYS A 85 19.56 3.27 -11.25
N ASN A 86 19.41 3.43 -9.94
CA ASN A 86 20.50 3.61 -8.98
C ASN A 86 21.03 2.27 -8.48
#